data_AF-A0A1I7K5V9-F1
#
_entry.id   AF-A0A1I7K5V9-F1
#
_cell.length_a   1.000
_cell.length_b   1.000
_cell.length_c   1.000
_cell.angle_alpha   90.00
_cell.angle_beta   90.00
_cell.angle_gamma   90.00
#
_symmetry.space_group_name_H-M   'P 1'
#
loop_
_entity.id
_entity.type
_entity.pdbx_description
1 polymer ?
#
loop_
_entity_poly.entity_id
_entity_poly.type
_entity_poly.pdbx_seq_one_letter_code
_entity_poly.pdbx_strand_id
1 'polypeptide(L)'
;MTKMIPTSLDYYNKKVIQRIMDKYDMEQMDASRAFIISETHSMLENEELAMWDFSERAIFDMWEAEKVTGDPRNSVYLRSE
;
A
#
# COMPACT_ATOMS: atom_id res chain seq x y z
N MET A 1 8.27 13.87 -12.35
CA MET A 1 7.56 12.80 -11.65
C MET A 1 6.18 12.68 -12.24
N THR A 2 5.96 11.62 -13.02
CA THR A 2 4.62 11.24 -13.47
C THR A 2 3.96 10.52 -12.29
N LYS A 3 2.72 10.91 -11.95
CA LYS A 3 1.98 10.40 -10.79
C LYS A 3 0.87 9.50 -11.28
N MET A 4 0.69 8.37 -10.59
CA MET A 4 -0.29 7.36 -10.94
C MET A 4 -1.67 7.96 -11.22
N ILE A 5 -2.37 7.39 -12.20
CA ILE A 5 -3.70 7.82 -12.62
C ILE A 5 -4.64 7.89 -11.39
N PRO A 6 -5.30 9.04 -11.12
CA PRO A 6 -6.06 9.26 -9.89
C PRO A 6 -7.13 8.20 -9.58
N THR A 7 -7.76 7.62 -10.62
CA THR A 7 -8.79 6.58 -10.47
C THR A 7 -8.24 5.25 -9.97
N SER A 8 -7.03 4.89 -10.41
CA SER A 8 -6.36 3.66 -9.96
C SER A 8 -5.89 3.84 -8.51
N LEU A 9 -5.38 5.02 -8.16
CA LEU A 9 -4.92 5.32 -6.80
C LEU A 9 -6.09 5.30 -5.80
N ASP A 10 -7.24 5.87 -6.15
CA ASP A 10 -8.44 5.85 -5.32
C ASP A 10 -8.94 4.41 -5.06
N TYR A 11 -8.86 3.53 -6.06
CA TYR A 11 -9.19 2.12 -5.90
C TYR A 11 -8.30 1.45 -4.84
N TYR A 12 -6.96 1.59 -4.96
CA TYR A 12 -6.03 1.01 -4.01
C TYR A 12 -6.20 1.60 -2.61
N ASN A 13 -6.34 2.92 -2.49
CA ASN A 13 -6.57 3.58 -1.21
C ASN A 13 -7.79 3.00 -0.51
N LYS A 14 -8.94 2.94 -1.18
CA LYS A 14 -10.16 2.38 -0.59
C LYS A 14 -9.98 0.93 -0.15
N LYS A 15 -9.37 0.10 -0.99
CA LYS A 15 -9.23 -1.34 -0.71
C LYS A 15 -8.23 -1.63 0.39
N VAL A 16 -7.07 -0.97 0.39
CA VAL A 16 -6.04 -1.19 1.40
C VAL A 16 -6.47 -0.63 2.76
N ILE A 17 -7.08 0.56 2.79
CA ILE A 17 -7.61 1.14 4.04
C ILE A 17 -8.68 0.24 4.65
N GLN A 18 -9.62 -0.29 3.85
CA GLN A 18 -10.62 -1.22 4.35
C GLN A 18 -9.97 -2.47 4.97
N ARG A 19 -8.92 -3.02 4.34
CA ARG A 19 -8.20 -4.19 4.89
C ARG A 19 -7.49 -3.86 6.21
N ILE A 20 -6.94 -2.66 6.36
CA ILE A 20 -6.34 -2.21 7.62
C ILE A 20 -7.40 -2.17 8.71
N MET A 21 -8.55 -1.54 8.43
CA MET A 21 -9.68 -1.46 9.37
C MET A 21 -10.12 -2.87 9.78
N ASP A 22 -10.36 -3.76 8.82
CA ASP A 22 -10.87 -5.12 9.07
C ASP A 22 -9.88 -5.98 9.88
N LYS A 23 -8.56 -5.87 9.62
CA LYS A 23 -7.55 -6.72 10.26
C LYS A 23 -7.09 -6.20 11.63
N TYR A 24 -7.01 -4.88 11.78
CA TYR A 24 -6.43 -4.25 12.97
C TYR A 24 -7.45 -3.55 13.86
N ASP A 25 -8.75 -3.64 13.54
CA ASP A 25 -9.83 -2.98 14.27
C ASP A 25 -9.56 -1.48 14.44
N MET A 26 -9.13 -0.84 13.35
CA MET A 26 -8.75 0.57 13.30
C MET A 26 -9.90 1.41 12.77
N GLU A 27 -10.09 2.60 13.35
CA GLU A 27 -10.99 3.62 12.82
C GLU A 27 -10.52 4.12 11.45
N GLN A 28 -11.47 4.53 10.61
CA GLN A 28 -11.18 4.89 9.21
C GLN A 28 -10.11 5.98 9.08
N MET A 29 -10.15 7.02 9.92
CA MET A 29 -9.18 8.12 9.87
C MET A 29 -7.76 7.66 10.23
N ASP A 30 -7.64 6.78 11.22
CA ASP A 30 -6.35 6.26 11.66
C ASP A 30 -5.79 5.27 10.63
N ALA A 31 -6.62 4.38 10.09
CA ALA A 31 -6.25 3.48 9.00
C ALA A 31 -5.81 4.25 7.73
N SER A 32 -6.55 5.31 7.39
CA SER A 32 -6.22 6.19 6.26
C SER A 32 -4.86 6.86 6.46
N ARG A 33 -4.64 7.45 7.64
CA ARG A 33 -3.36 8.09 7.98
C ARG A 33 -2.22 7.08 7.93
N ALA A 34 -2.40 5.90 8.52
CA ALA A 34 -1.38 4.86 8.58
C ALA A 34 -0.97 4.35 7.19
N PHE A 35 -1.89 4.35 6.22
CA PHE A 35 -1.58 4.00 4.84
C PHE A 35 -0.96 5.16 4.05
N ILE A 36 -1.58 6.34 4.04
CA ILE A 36 -1.18 7.47 3.19
C ILE A 36 0.25 7.95 3.46
N ILE A 37 0.72 7.89 4.71
CA ILE A 37 2.08 8.31 5.09
C ILE A 37 3.14 7.21 4.91
N SER A 38 2.74 6.03 4.46
CA SER A 38 3.65 4.87 4.32
C SER A 38 4.54 4.98 3.08
N GLU A 39 5.69 4.32 3.13
CA GLU A 39 6.55 4.12 1.96
C GLU A 39 5.82 3.29 0.90
N THR A 40 4.99 2.33 1.30
CA THR A 40 4.14 1.54 0.40
C THR A 40 3.24 2.43 -0.45
N HIS A 41 2.59 3.42 0.16
CA HIS A 41 1.75 4.38 -0.57
C HIS A 41 2.61 5.31 -1.45
N SER A 42 3.76 5.75 -0.96
CA SER A 42 4.72 6.54 -1.75
C SER A 42 5.20 5.78 -3.00
N MET A 43 5.46 4.48 -2.87
CA MET A 43 5.78 3.60 -3.99
C MET A 43 4.61 3.47 -4.96
N LEU A 44 3.39 3.35 -4.45
CA LEU A 44 2.17 3.23 -5.24
C LEU A 44 1.89 4.50 -6.08
N GLU A 45 2.18 5.68 -5.55
CA GLU A 45 2.06 6.95 -6.28
C GLU A 45 3.13 7.11 -7.39
N ASN A 46 4.26 6.42 -7.26
CA ASN A 46 5.37 6.49 -8.20
C ASN A 46 5.14 5.56 -9.40
N GLU A 47 4.90 6.16 -10.57
CA GLU A 47 4.66 5.40 -11.79
C GLU A 47 5.84 4.56 -12.26
N GLU A 48 7.07 4.95 -11.94
CA GLU A 48 8.27 4.22 -12.36
C GLU A 48 8.35 2.82 -11.72
N LEU A 49 7.63 2.60 -10.62
CA LEU A 49 7.58 1.33 -9.91
C LEU A 49 6.46 0.41 -10.40
N ALA A 50 5.57 0.90 -11.29
CA ALA A 50 4.48 0.13 -11.88
C ALA A 50 3.66 -0.69 -10.88
N MET A 51 3.42 -0.13 -9.68
CA MET A 51 2.79 -0.85 -8.57
C MET A 51 1.35 -1.32 -8.89
N TRP A 52 0.72 -0.77 -9.92
CA TRP A 52 -0.60 -1.21 -10.41
C TRP A 52 -0.62 -2.64 -10.97
N ASP A 53 0.54 -3.23 -11.26
CA ASP A 53 0.65 -4.63 -11.69
C ASP A 53 0.40 -5.61 -10.53
N PHE A 54 0.46 -5.13 -9.28
CA PHE A 54 0.16 -5.91 -8.09
C PHE A 54 -1.30 -5.79 -7.65
N SER A 55 -1.88 -6.90 -7.19
CA SER A 55 -3.23 -6.87 -6.60
C SER A 55 -3.30 -5.99 -5.34
N GLU A 56 -4.50 -5.55 -4.96
CA GLU A 56 -4.68 -4.76 -3.73
C GLU A 56 -4.31 -5.56 -2.46
N ARG A 57 -4.36 -6.89 -2.52
CA ARG A 57 -3.85 -7.76 -1.45
C ARG A 57 -2.33 -7.74 -1.34
N ALA A 58 -1.64 -7.67 -2.48
CA ALA A 58 -0.19 -7.59 -2.51
C ALA A 58 0.29 -6.23 -2.01
N ILE A 59 -0.36 -5.13 -2.40
CA ILE A 59 -0.08 -3.80 -1.84
C ILE A 59 -0.32 -3.76 -0.32
N PHE A 60 -1.41 -4.39 0.15
CA PHE A 60 -1.65 -4.49 1.59
C PHE A 60 -0.54 -5.28 2.29
N ASP A 61 -0.10 -6.42 1.76
CA ASP A 61 1.02 -7.21 2.31
C ASP A 61 2.33 -6.43 2.34
N MET A 62 2.61 -5.60 1.33
CA MET A 62 3.75 -4.68 1.33
C MET A 62 3.69 -3.67 2.48
N TRP A 63 2.51 -3.10 2.74
CA TRP A 63 2.30 -2.22 3.89
C TRP A 63 2.45 -2.97 5.22
N GLU A 64 2.01 -4.23 5.30
CA GLU A 64 2.22 -5.05 6.49
C GLU A 64 3.71 -5.36 6.71
N ALA A 65 4.45 -5.66 5.65
CA ALA A 65 5.89 -5.87 5.71
C ALA A 65 6.60 -4.61 6.20
N GLU A 66 6.27 -3.44 5.65
CA GLU A 66 6.77 -2.15 6.11
C GLU A 66 6.49 -1.91 7.59
N LYS A 67 5.27 -2.20 8.07
CA LYS A 67 4.91 -2.05 9.48
C LYS A 67 5.79 -2.90 10.41
N VAL A 68 6.20 -4.09 9.96
CA VAL A 68 7.00 -5.04 10.75
C VAL A 68 8.50 -4.77 10.64
N THR A 69 9.01 -4.44 9.45
CA THR A 69 10.45 -4.37 9.17
C THR A 69 10.97 -2.96 8.90
N GLY A 70 10.08 -2.00 8.63
CA GLY A 70 10.41 -0.64 8.20
C GLY A 70 10.63 -0.49 6.70
N ASP A 71 10.53 -1.56 5.89
CA ASP A 71 10.70 -1.47 4.43
C ASP A 71 9.75 -2.42 3.67
N PRO A 72 8.84 -1.88 2.83
CA PRO A 72 7.85 -2.68 2.08
C PRO A 72 8.45 -3.70 1.12
N ARG A 73 9.72 -3.51 0.71
CA ARG A 73 10.44 -4.46 -0.17
C ARG A 73 10.71 -5.81 0.48
N ASN A 74 10.48 -5.94 1.78
CA ASN A 74 10.52 -7.22 2.49
C ASN A 74 9.24 -8.07 2.31
N SER A 75 8.23 -7.56 1.61
CA SER A 75 7.08 -8.36 1.22
C SER A 75 7.47 -9.49 0.27
N VAL A 76 6.78 -10.62 0.41
CA VAL A 76 6.96 -11.80 -0.46
C VAL A 76 6.74 -11.50 -1.95
N TYR A 77 6.02 -10.42 -2.27
CA TYR A 77 5.76 -9.99 -3.64
C TYR A 77 6.92 -9.22 -4.28
N LEU A 78 7.83 -8.66 -3.47
CA LEU A 78 8.99 -7.88 -3.94
C LEU A 78 10.33 -8.56 -3.64
N ARG A 79 10.36 -9.53 -2.74
CA ARG A 79 11.53 -10.38 -2.51
C ARG A 79 11.72 -11.30 -3.72
N SER A 80 12.60 -10.90 -4.63
CA SER A 80 13.26 -11.84 -5.53
C SER A 80 14.04 -12.88 -4.71
N GLU A 81 13.93 -14.16 -5.07
CA GLU A 81 14.75 -15.25 -4.50
C GLU A 81 16.25 -14.96 -4.63
#